data_AF-A0A943G0T6-F1
#
_entry.id   AF-A0A943G0T6-F1
#
_cell.length_a   1.000
_cell.length_b   1.000
_cell.length_c   1.000
_cell.angle_alpha   90.00
_cell.angle_beta   90.00
_cell.angle_gamma   90.00
#
_symmetry.space_group_name_H-M   'P 1'
#
loop_
_entity.id
_entity.type
_entity.pdbx_description
1 polymer ?
#
loop_
_entity_poly.entity_id
_entity_poly.type
_entity_poly.pdbx_seq_one_letter_code
_entity_poly.pdbx_strand_id
1 'polypeptide(L)'
;MSLDVYIKSKKKEEDREWVANITHNMNKMAQRIFVSENKETLYDYVWRPEELGREIDTDEMKNVLTKGICIMISKRKSLLKYEPENGWGSYDSFLKFLIKYKEACEDHPGYIIEASR
;
A
#
# COMPACT_ATOMS: atom_id res chain seq x y z
N MET A 1 12.03 -1.54 -11.53
CA MET A 1 11.58 -2.59 -10.60
C MET A 1 10.24 -2.17 -10.03
N SER A 2 9.30 -3.09 -9.94
CA SER A 2 7.90 -2.84 -9.55
C SER A 2 7.48 -3.85 -8.49
N LEU A 3 6.57 -3.42 -7.62
CA LEU A 3 5.90 -4.25 -6.64
C LEU A 3 4.58 -4.73 -7.23
N ASP A 4 4.30 -6.03 -7.15
CA ASP A 4 2.96 -6.57 -7.28
C ASP A 4 2.38 -6.85 -5.89
N VAL A 5 1.13 -6.44 -5.70
CA VAL A 5 0.36 -6.66 -4.48
C VAL A 5 -0.82 -7.55 -4.80
N TYR A 6 -1.06 -8.55 -3.94
CA TYR A 6 -2.11 -9.54 -4.11
C TYR A 6 -3.04 -9.58 -2.90
N ILE A 7 -4.32 -9.79 -3.16
CA ILE A 7 -5.32 -10.18 -2.15
C ILE A 7 -5.67 -11.65 -2.39
N LYS A 8 -5.49 -12.50 -1.36
CA LYS A 8 -5.66 -13.96 -1.45
C LYS A 8 -6.66 -14.49 -0.44
N SER A 9 -7.46 -15.45 -0.87
CA SER A 9 -8.41 -16.14 0.01
C SER A 9 -7.68 -17.11 0.95
N LYS A 10 -8.00 -17.08 2.25
CA LYS A 10 -7.52 -18.13 3.19
C LYS A 10 -8.06 -19.52 2.84
N LYS A 11 -9.19 -19.60 2.13
CA LYS A 11 -9.89 -20.86 1.86
C LYS A 11 -9.43 -21.54 0.57
N LYS A 12 -8.78 -20.80 -0.32
CA LYS A 12 -8.37 -21.27 -1.64
C LYS A 12 -6.98 -20.71 -1.95
N GLU A 13 -5.98 -21.55 -1.72
CA GLU A 13 -4.57 -21.17 -1.71
C GLU A 13 -4.06 -20.63 -3.07
N GLU A 14 -4.74 -20.98 -4.16
CA GLU A 14 -4.37 -20.57 -5.53
C GLU A 14 -5.20 -19.38 -6.08
N ASP A 15 -6.30 -18.99 -5.44
CA ASP A 15 -7.17 -17.90 -5.94
C ASP A 15 -6.63 -16.53 -5.49
N ARG A 16 -6.04 -15.81 -6.45
CA ARG A 16 -5.72 -14.37 -6.35
C ARG A 16 -6.94 -13.59 -6.84
N GLU A 17 -7.69 -13.00 -5.92
CA GLU A 17 -8.91 -12.26 -6.26
C GLU A 17 -8.60 -10.88 -6.85
N TRP A 18 -7.47 -10.30 -6.46
CA TRP A 18 -7.05 -8.98 -6.92
C TRP A 18 -5.53 -8.87 -7.02
N VAL A 19 -5.07 -8.13 -8.04
CA VAL A 19 -3.66 -7.77 -8.22
C VAL A 19 -3.54 -6.31 -8.65
N ALA A 20 -2.52 -5.62 -8.15
CA ALA A 20 -2.08 -4.35 -8.71
C ALA A 20 -0.56 -4.18 -8.64
N ASN A 21 -0.05 -3.37 -9.55
CA ASN A 21 1.36 -3.06 -9.67
C ASN A 21 1.64 -1.59 -9.35
N ILE A 22 2.77 -1.32 -8.68
CA ILE A 22 3.28 0.02 -8.44
C ILE A 22 4.81 0.06 -8.51
N THR A 23 5.37 1.16 -8.99
CA THR A 23 6.83 1.33 -9.10
C THR A 23 7.51 1.51 -7.73
N HIS A 24 8.69 0.92 -7.55
CA HIS A 24 9.54 1.13 -6.36
C HIS A 24 10.01 2.58 -6.19
N ASN A 25 9.88 3.41 -7.22
CA ASN A 25 10.23 4.83 -7.09
C ASN A 25 9.34 5.56 -6.07
N MET A 26 8.15 5.02 -5.76
CA MET A 26 7.25 5.60 -4.75
C MET A 26 7.68 5.31 -3.30
N ASN A 27 8.68 4.44 -3.08
CA ASN A 27 9.12 4.04 -1.73
C ASN A 27 9.48 5.24 -0.86
N LYS A 28 10.20 6.22 -1.42
CA LYS A 28 10.61 7.43 -0.69
C LYS A 28 9.41 8.23 -0.17
N MET A 29 8.31 8.29 -0.93
CA MET A 29 7.09 8.96 -0.50
C MET A 29 6.35 8.13 0.54
N ALA A 30 6.22 6.82 0.32
CA ALA A 30 5.55 5.89 1.23
C ALA A 30 6.21 5.86 2.62
N GLN A 31 7.55 5.88 2.69
CA GLN A 31 8.33 5.94 3.94
C GLN A 31 8.12 7.24 4.76
N ARG A 32 7.46 8.26 4.20
CA ARG A 32 7.21 9.54 4.89
C ARG A 32 5.80 9.60 5.48
N ILE A 33 5.01 8.55 5.31
CA ILE A 33 3.62 8.47 5.72
C ILE A 33 3.55 7.47 6.87
N PHE A 34 3.62 7.97 8.11
CA PHE A 34 3.51 7.16 9.32
C PHE A 34 2.05 6.81 9.62
N VAL A 35 1.73 5.53 9.71
CA VAL A 35 0.35 5.01 9.77
C VAL A 35 0.04 4.30 11.08
N SER A 36 1.04 3.92 11.89
CA SER A 36 0.83 3.34 13.23
C SER A 36 1.54 4.12 14.33
N GLU A 37 1.17 3.84 15.58
CA GLU A 37 1.79 4.42 16.78
C GLU A 37 3.24 3.93 16.97
N ASN A 38 3.54 2.74 16.46
CA ASN A 38 4.87 2.13 16.49
C ASN A 38 5.82 2.70 15.41
N LYS A 39 5.45 3.82 14.78
CA LYS A 39 6.19 4.49 13.70
C LYS A 39 6.34 3.65 12.43
N GLU A 40 5.47 2.67 12.21
CA GLU A 40 5.38 2.00 10.92
C GLU A 40 4.82 2.99 9.88
N THR A 41 5.30 2.83 8.66
CA THR A 41 5.00 3.67 7.51
C THR A 41 4.16 2.93 6.50
N LEU A 42 3.55 3.66 5.57
CA LEU A 42 2.81 3.06 4.46
C LEU A 42 3.70 2.14 3.61
N TYR A 43 5.01 2.40 3.57
CA TYR A 43 5.96 1.51 2.91
C TYR A 43 6.02 0.14 3.58
N ASP A 44 6.04 0.10 4.92
CA ASP A 44 6.15 -1.17 5.65
C ASP A 44 4.94 -2.06 5.37
N TYR A 45 3.73 -1.48 5.35
CA TYR A 45 2.51 -2.23 5.04
C TYR A 45 2.38 -2.62 3.57
N VAL A 46 2.70 -1.73 2.62
CA VAL A 46 2.46 -2.01 1.19
C VAL A 46 3.60 -2.81 0.58
N TRP A 47 4.85 -2.51 0.90
CA TRP A 47 6.01 -3.18 0.31
C TRP A 47 6.52 -4.34 1.12
N ARG A 48 6.44 -4.28 2.46
CA ARG A 48 7.08 -5.22 3.40
C ARG A 48 6.08 -5.80 4.43
N PRO A 49 4.82 -6.16 4.08
CA PRO A 49 3.85 -6.63 5.07
C PRO A 49 4.36 -7.84 5.86
N GLU A 50 5.21 -8.68 5.26
CA GLU A 50 5.83 -9.85 5.89
C GLU A 50 6.87 -9.50 6.96
N GLU A 51 7.45 -8.29 6.93
CA GLU A 51 8.45 -7.83 7.90
C GLU A 51 7.80 -7.25 9.17
N LEU A 52 6.47 -7.11 9.21
CA LEU A 52 5.71 -6.61 10.37
C LEU A 52 5.55 -7.66 11.49
N GLY A 53 6.08 -8.88 11.29
CA GLY A 53 6.10 -9.95 12.31
C GLY A 53 4.73 -10.61 12.56
N ARG A 54 3.75 -10.33 11.71
CA ARG A 54 2.39 -10.89 11.77
C ARG A 54 1.73 -10.85 10.40
N GLU A 55 0.73 -11.71 10.21
CA GLU A 55 -0.07 -11.73 8.99
C GLU A 55 -0.97 -10.48 8.92
N ILE A 56 -0.95 -9.79 7.77
CA ILE A 56 -1.78 -8.62 7.51
C ILE A 56 -2.97 -9.03 6.66
N ASP A 57 -4.17 -8.78 7.17
CA ASP A 57 -5.41 -8.99 6.44
C ASP A 57 -5.93 -7.69 5.79
N THR A 58 -6.95 -7.84 4.94
CA THR A 58 -7.60 -6.73 4.25
C THR A 58 -8.30 -5.76 5.19
N ASP A 59 -8.81 -6.20 6.33
CA ASP A 59 -9.50 -5.32 7.27
C ASP A 59 -8.54 -4.33 7.92
N GLU A 60 -7.37 -4.83 8.29
CA GLU A 60 -6.30 -3.99 8.79
C GLU A 60 -5.68 -3.13 7.69
N MET A 61 -5.36 -3.73 6.54
CA MET A 61 -4.78 -3.00 5.40
C MET A 61 -5.69 -1.85 4.97
N LYS A 62 -7.01 -2.06 4.92
CA LYS A 62 -8.01 -1.01 4.67
C LYS A 62 -7.86 0.17 5.63
N ASN A 63 -7.70 -0.08 6.93
CA ASN A 63 -7.53 0.97 7.93
C ASN A 63 -6.23 1.74 7.72
N VAL A 64 -5.14 1.02 7.43
CA VAL A 64 -3.83 1.60 7.13
C VAL A 64 -3.87 2.45 5.87
N LEU A 65 -4.44 1.95 4.78
CA LEU A 65 -4.58 2.65 3.51
C LEU A 65 -5.45 3.90 3.68
N THR A 66 -6.56 3.81 4.41
CA THR A 66 -7.43 4.96 4.71
C THR A 66 -6.64 6.07 5.42
N LYS A 67 -5.88 5.72 6.47
CA LYS A 67 -5.04 6.68 7.19
C LYS A 67 -3.93 7.25 6.31
N GLY A 68 -3.28 6.40 5.52
CA GLY A 68 -2.24 6.79 4.57
C GLY A 68 -2.75 7.79 3.53
N ILE A 69 -3.93 7.54 2.94
CA ILE A 69 -4.61 8.42 1.98
C ILE A 69 -4.93 9.77 2.63
N CYS A 70 -5.52 9.79 3.82
CA CYS A 70 -5.80 11.03 4.56
C CYS A 70 -4.51 11.85 4.83
N ILE A 71 -3.43 11.18 5.22
CA ILE A 71 -2.12 11.84 5.41
C ILE A 71 -1.59 12.37 4.08
N MET A 72 -1.70 11.60 2.99
CA MET A 72 -1.25 12.06 1.67
C MET A 72 -1.97 13.34 1.25
N ILE A 73 -3.29 13.37 1.40
CA ILE A 73 -4.12 14.54 1.02
C ILE A 73 -3.74 15.74 1.90
N SER A 74 -3.72 15.57 3.22
CA SER A 74 -3.40 16.67 4.16
C SER A 74 -1.97 17.20 4.03
N LYS A 75 -1.01 16.35 3.63
CA LYS A 75 0.41 16.69 3.51
C LYS A 75 0.90 16.84 2.07
N ARG A 76 0.00 16.96 1.07
CA ARG A 76 0.34 16.99 -0.38
C ARG A 76 1.57 17.84 -0.68
N LYS A 77 1.58 19.13 -0.30
CA LYS A 77 2.69 20.06 -0.58
C LYS A 77 4.04 19.55 -0.06
N SER A 78 4.06 18.92 1.11
CA SER A 78 5.30 18.38 1.71
C SER A 78 5.74 17.05 1.09
N LEU A 79 4.82 16.33 0.45
CA LEU A 79 5.09 15.03 -0.15
C LEU A 79 5.53 15.12 -1.61
N LEU A 80 5.11 16.16 -2.35
CA LEU A 80 5.49 16.37 -3.75
C LEU A 80 7.02 16.42 -3.97
N LYS A 81 7.80 16.84 -2.97
CA LYS A 81 9.28 16.81 -3.05
C LYS A 81 9.88 15.40 -3.09
N TYR A 82 9.09 14.36 -2.83
CA TYR A 82 9.49 12.96 -2.94
C TYR A 82 8.99 12.32 -4.23
N GLU A 83 8.47 13.10 -5.19
CA GLU A 83 8.19 12.57 -6.52
C GLU A 83 9.47 12.08 -7.20
N PRO A 84 9.39 10.96 -7.94
CA PRO A 84 10.53 10.44 -8.68
C PRO A 84 11.05 11.39 -9.76
N GLU A 85 12.34 11.70 -9.75
CA GLU A 85 12.99 12.53 -10.78
C GLU A 85 13.04 11.85 -12.17
N ASN A 86 12.99 10.52 -12.20
CA ASN A 86 13.03 9.74 -13.45
C ASN A 86 11.68 9.70 -14.19
N GLY A 87 10.65 10.40 -13.69
CA GLY A 87 9.33 10.50 -14.30
C GLY A 87 8.47 9.22 -14.22
N TRP A 88 8.94 8.16 -13.55
CA TRP A 88 8.20 6.90 -13.41
C TRP A 88 7.54 6.85 -12.04
N GLY A 89 6.25 7.20 -12.02
CA GLY A 89 5.44 7.37 -10.82
C GLY A 89 5.24 8.85 -10.47
N SER A 90 4.10 9.18 -9.91
CA SER A 90 3.76 10.51 -9.39
C SER A 90 2.93 10.40 -8.13
N TYR A 91 2.78 11.51 -7.41
CA TYR A 91 1.87 11.59 -6.26
C TYR A 91 0.46 11.15 -6.67
N ASP A 92 -0.05 11.64 -7.80
CA ASP A 92 -1.43 11.37 -8.23
C ASP A 92 -1.61 9.91 -8.67
N SER A 93 -0.63 9.31 -9.36
CA SER A 93 -0.69 7.89 -9.71
C SER A 93 -0.63 7.00 -8.47
N PHE A 94 0.19 7.38 -7.48
CA PHE A 94 0.31 6.63 -6.24
C PHE A 94 -0.94 6.73 -5.38
N LEU A 95 -1.52 7.93 -5.26
CA LEU A 95 -2.80 8.13 -4.57
C LEU A 95 -3.92 7.29 -5.21
N LYS A 96 -4.00 7.28 -6.54
CA LYS A 96 -4.96 6.45 -7.28
C LYS A 96 -4.77 4.95 -7.04
N PHE A 97 -3.52 4.49 -6.99
CA PHE A 97 -3.19 3.11 -6.64
C PHE A 97 -3.70 2.74 -5.23
N LEU A 98 -3.43 3.58 -4.24
CA LEU A 98 -3.85 3.33 -2.85
C LEU A 98 -5.37 3.32 -2.67
N ILE A 99 -6.09 4.20 -3.38
CA ILE A 99 -7.57 4.23 -3.36
C ILE A 99 -8.12 2.91 -3.89
N LYS A 100 -7.65 2.46 -5.07
CA LYS A 100 -8.08 1.18 -5.64
C LYS A 100 -7.74 0.00 -4.75
N TYR A 101 -6.57 0.05 -4.11
CA TYR A 101 -6.15 -1.01 -3.20
C TYR A 101 -7.06 -1.05 -1.96
N LYS A 102 -7.42 0.12 -1.40
CA LYS A 102 -8.38 0.22 -0.30
C LYS A 102 -9.74 -0.36 -0.69
N GLU A 103 -10.27 0.01 -1.86
CA GLU A 103 -11.53 -0.51 -2.39
C GLU A 103 -11.48 -2.04 -2.52
N ALA A 104 -10.39 -2.58 -3.06
CA ALA A 104 -10.20 -4.03 -3.16
C ALA A 104 -10.14 -4.71 -1.77
N CYS A 105 -9.56 -4.08 -0.75
CA CYS A 105 -9.62 -4.59 0.62
C CYS A 105 -11.04 -4.58 1.20
N GLU A 106 -11.87 -3.57 0.87
CA GLU A 106 -13.27 -3.48 1.28
C GLU A 106 -14.13 -4.57 0.63
N ASP A 107 -13.84 -4.93 -0.63
CA ASP A 107 -14.56 -5.97 -1.36
C ASP A 107 -14.22 -7.40 -0.89
N HIS A 108 -13.10 -7.58 -0.18
CA HIS A 108 -12.57 -8.89 0.23
C HIS A 108 -12.22 -8.94 1.73
N PRO A 109 -13.18 -8.81 2.65
CA PRO A 109 -12.90 -8.79 4.10
C PRO A 109 -12.30 -10.10 4.63
N GLY A 110 -11.29 -10.00 5.48
CA GLY A 110 -10.56 -11.13 6.09
C GLY A 110 -9.61 -11.91 5.15
N TYR A 111 -9.35 -11.38 3.95
CA TYR A 111 -8.38 -11.95 3.00
C TYR A 111 -6.97 -11.52 3.35
N ILE A 112 -5.96 -12.24 2.85
CA ILE A 112 -4.56 -11.99 3.19
C ILE A 112 -3.86 -11.18 2.10
N ILE A 113 -3.00 -10.28 2.56
CA ILE A 113 -2.16 -9.45 1.73
C ILE A 113 -0.82 -10.13 1.46
N GLU A 114 -0.39 -10.14 0.20
CA GLU A 114 0.95 -10.55 -0.20
C GLU A 114 1.60 -9.49 -1.11
N ALA A 115 2.91 -9.33 -0.94
CA ALA A 115 3.75 -8.42 -1.72
C ALA A 115 4.86 -9.21 -2.44
N SER A 116 5.06 -8.97 -3.74
CA SER A 116 6.11 -9.57 -4.56
C SER A 116 6.89 -8.50 -5.33
N ARG A 117 8.22 -8.58 -5.35
CA ARG A 117 9.13 -7.48 -5.72
C ARG A 117 10.21 -7.94 -6.70
#